data_AF-M0CBU1-F1
#
_entry.id   AF-M0CBU1-F1
#
_cell.length_a   1.000
_cell.length_b   1.000
_cell.length_c   1.000
_cell.angle_alpha   90.00
_cell.angle_beta   90.00
_cell.angle_gamma   90.00
#
_symmetry.space_group_name_H-M   'P 1'
#
loop_
_entity.id
_entity.type
_entity.pdbx_description
1 polymer ?
#
loop_
_entity_poly.entity_id
_entity_poly.type
_entity_poly.pdbx_seq_one_letter_code
_entity_poly.pdbx_strand_id
1 'polypeptide(L)'
;MSETSIEADLTRSANARNAKERLYHGLLFGCAALTVFVTISIIVTLAIDTIEFFRMVDPFSFFTGTRWVLRGENPILGILPLVSATLTVTIVSALVAIPIGTAAAVYLSEYASDRMRSVLKPALEILAGIPTVVYGFFALVYLTPWLQQLGLGVSLFNLLSASVMVGIMIIPMVSSISEDA
;
A
#
# COMPACT_ATOMS: atom_id res chain seq x y z
N MET A 1 -12.81 55.71 -31.09
CA MET A 1 -12.99 54.30 -30.69
C MET A 1 -14.30 54.25 -29.91
N SER A 2 -15.32 53.56 -30.43
CA SER A 2 -16.72 53.67 -29.96
C SER A 2 -17.01 52.76 -28.77
N GLU A 3 -17.75 53.22 -27.76
CA GLU A 3 -18.20 52.44 -26.59
C GLU A 3 -18.89 51.12 -26.98
N THR A 4 -19.59 51.11 -28.11
CA THR A 4 -20.25 49.91 -28.68
C THR A 4 -19.28 48.79 -29.07
N SER A 5 -18.01 49.11 -29.38
CA SER A 5 -16.99 48.09 -29.68
C SER A 5 -16.41 47.45 -28.41
N ILE A 6 -16.42 48.18 -27.29
CA ILE A 6 -15.93 47.68 -26.00
C ILE A 6 -16.97 46.76 -25.36
N GLU A 7 -18.26 47.10 -25.39
CA GLU A 7 -19.33 46.24 -24.86
C GLU A 7 -19.43 44.90 -25.59
N ALA A 8 -19.29 44.91 -26.92
CA ALA A 8 -19.36 43.69 -27.75
C ALA A 8 -18.20 42.72 -27.47
N ASP A 9 -17.00 43.23 -27.17
CA ASP A 9 -15.83 42.39 -26.88
C ASP A 9 -15.88 41.82 -25.45
N LEU A 10 -16.43 42.58 -24.49
CA LEU A 10 -16.67 42.13 -23.11
C LEU A 10 -17.72 41.01 -23.04
N THR A 11 -18.81 41.10 -23.81
CA THR A 11 -19.85 40.05 -23.85
C THR A 11 -19.37 38.76 -24.52
N ARG A 12 -18.53 38.85 -25.56
CA ARG A 12 -17.97 37.68 -26.26
C ARG A 12 -16.98 36.90 -25.37
N SER A 13 -16.17 37.62 -24.59
CA SER A 13 -15.25 37.06 -23.59
C SER A 13 -16.00 36.37 -22.44
N ALA A 14 -17.08 36.99 -21.92
CA ALA A 14 -17.91 36.42 -20.86
C ALA A 14 -18.62 35.12 -21.30
N ASN A 15 -19.20 35.09 -22.50
CA ASN A 15 -19.87 33.89 -23.01
C ASN A 15 -18.89 32.73 -23.30
N ALA A 16 -17.70 33.01 -23.83
CA ALA A 16 -16.66 32.00 -24.02
C ALA A 16 -16.14 31.44 -22.69
N ARG A 17 -16.07 32.27 -21.64
CA ARG A 17 -15.71 31.85 -20.27
C ARG A 17 -16.79 30.96 -19.65
N ASN A 18 -18.07 31.33 -19.77
CA ASN A 18 -19.20 30.56 -19.26
C ASN A 18 -19.34 29.18 -19.94
N ALA A 19 -19.08 29.10 -21.25
CA ALA A 19 -19.09 27.84 -21.99
C ALA A 19 -17.95 26.89 -21.54
N LYS A 20 -16.75 27.43 -21.33
CA LYS A 20 -15.61 26.67 -20.77
C LYS A 20 -15.89 26.20 -19.34
N GLU A 21 -16.47 27.05 -18.51
CA GLU A 21 -16.84 26.69 -17.14
C GLU A 21 -17.88 25.56 -17.09
N ARG A 22 -18.86 25.60 -17.99
CA ARG A 22 -19.87 24.53 -18.12
C ARG A 22 -19.25 23.22 -18.63
N LEU A 23 -18.29 23.30 -19.55
CA LEU A 23 -17.52 22.14 -20.02
C LEU A 23 -16.70 21.52 -18.89
N TYR A 24 -15.99 22.33 -18.10
CA TYR A 24 -15.23 21.84 -16.95
C TYR A 24 -16.14 21.23 -15.89
N HIS A 25 -17.27 21.86 -15.57
CA HIS A 25 -18.26 21.28 -14.65
C HIS A 25 -18.82 19.95 -15.17
N GLY A 26 -19.17 19.87 -16.46
CA GLY A 26 -19.67 18.64 -17.07
C GLY A 26 -18.63 17.53 -17.09
N LEU A 27 -17.36 17.86 -17.36
CA LEU A 27 -16.26 16.90 -17.36
C LEU A 27 -15.95 16.41 -15.94
N LEU A 28 -15.86 17.31 -14.96
CA LEU A 28 -15.65 16.94 -13.55
C LEU A 28 -16.82 16.11 -13.01
N PHE A 29 -18.06 16.47 -13.35
CA PHE A 29 -19.23 15.67 -12.99
C PHE A 29 -19.21 14.29 -13.66
N GLY A 30 -18.82 14.21 -14.93
CA GLY A 30 -18.64 12.95 -15.65
C GLY A 30 -17.57 12.06 -15.02
N CYS A 31 -16.42 12.63 -14.64
CA CYS A 31 -15.37 11.91 -13.92
C CYS A 31 -15.87 11.40 -12.56
N ALA A 32 -16.54 12.24 -11.77
CA ALA A 32 -17.09 11.84 -10.48
C ALA A 32 -18.16 10.74 -10.62
N ALA A 33 -19.07 10.88 -11.57
CA ALA A 33 -20.10 9.89 -11.87
C ALA A 33 -19.49 8.56 -12.33
N LEU A 34 -18.46 8.60 -13.18
CA LEU A 34 -17.75 7.41 -13.63
C LEU A 34 -17.04 6.71 -12.46
N THR A 35 -16.38 7.45 -11.58
CA THR A 35 -15.76 6.88 -10.37
C THR A 35 -16.79 6.15 -9.51
N VAL A 36 -17.92 6.81 -9.20
CA VAL A 36 -19.00 6.19 -8.41
C VAL A 36 -19.54 4.95 -9.11
N PHE A 37 -19.78 5.03 -10.42
CA PHE A 37 -20.26 3.90 -11.21
C PHE A 37 -19.30 2.70 -11.18
N VAL A 38 -18.00 2.93 -11.36
CA VAL A 38 -16.98 1.88 -11.30
C VAL A 38 -16.90 1.29 -9.88
N THR A 39 -16.96 2.11 -8.84
CA THR A 39 -16.96 1.62 -7.45
C THR A 39 -18.18 0.73 -7.18
N ILE A 40 -19.38 1.15 -7.60
CA ILE A 40 -20.59 0.33 -7.47
C ILE A 40 -20.44 -0.98 -8.24
N SER A 41 -19.89 -0.92 -9.46
CA SER A 41 -19.66 -2.10 -10.30
C SER A 41 -18.72 -3.10 -9.61
N ILE A 42 -17.61 -2.64 -9.03
CA ILE A 42 -16.68 -3.49 -8.26
C ILE A 42 -17.40 -4.14 -7.08
N ILE A 43 -18.19 -3.39 -6.31
CA ILE A 43 -18.94 -3.93 -5.17
C ILE A 43 -19.93 -5.01 -5.63
N VAL A 44 -20.67 -4.77 -6.71
CA VAL A 44 -21.64 -5.73 -7.24
C VAL A 44 -20.95 -7.00 -7.73
N THR A 45 -19.86 -6.88 -8.49
CA THR A 45 -19.08 -8.04 -8.95
C THR A 45 -18.56 -8.85 -7.77
N LEU A 46 -17.92 -8.21 -6.80
CA LEU A 46 -17.40 -8.91 -5.61
C LEU A 46 -18.52 -9.57 -4.80
N ALA A 47 -19.70 -8.96 -4.70
CA ALA A 47 -20.84 -9.54 -4.00
C ALA A 47 -21.37 -10.80 -4.71
N ILE A 48 -21.48 -10.76 -6.04
CA ILE A 48 -21.91 -11.91 -6.85
C ILE A 48 -20.89 -13.05 -6.72
N ASP A 49 -19.59 -12.77 -6.91
CA ASP A 49 -18.51 -13.75 -6.80
C ASP A 49 -18.45 -14.36 -5.39
N THR A 50 -18.67 -13.56 -4.35
CA THR A 50 -18.72 -14.03 -2.96
C THR A 50 -19.91 -14.95 -2.70
N ILE A 51 -21.09 -14.62 -3.24
CA ILE A 51 -22.28 -15.48 -3.12
C ILE A 51 -22.05 -16.80 -3.86
N GLU A 52 -21.47 -16.77 -5.06
CA GLU A 52 -21.13 -17.97 -5.82
C GLU A 52 -20.09 -18.83 -5.10
N PHE A 53 -19.08 -18.21 -4.49
CA PHE A 53 -18.09 -18.87 -3.65
C PHE A 53 -18.74 -19.63 -2.48
N PHE A 54 -19.63 -18.98 -1.71
CA PHE A 54 -20.30 -19.63 -0.57
C PHE A 54 -21.38 -20.64 -0.97
N ARG A 55 -21.74 -20.74 -2.26
CA ARG A 55 -22.52 -21.89 -2.76
C ARG A 55 -21.67 -23.14 -2.92
N MET A 56 -20.36 -22.99 -3.13
CA MET A 56 -19.41 -24.09 -3.26
C MET A 56 -18.74 -24.46 -1.93
N VAL A 57 -18.57 -23.47 -1.04
CA VAL A 57 -17.85 -23.63 0.24
C VAL A 57 -18.76 -23.28 1.40
N ASP A 58 -18.85 -24.18 2.38
CA ASP A 58 -19.62 -23.92 3.60
C ASP A 58 -19.03 -22.73 4.38
N PRO A 59 -19.82 -21.68 4.70
CA PRO A 59 -19.33 -20.49 5.38
C PRO A 59 -18.68 -20.78 6.74
N PHE A 60 -19.22 -21.74 7.51
CA PHE A 60 -18.65 -22.07 8.81
C PHE A 60 -17.26 -22.70 8.65
N SER A 61 -17.10 -23.62 7.71
CA SER A 61 -15.81 -24.22 7.36
C SER A 61 -14.79 -23.19 6.82
N PHE A 62 -15.26 -22.17 6.09
CA PHE A 62 -14.42 -21.08 5.60
C PHE A 62 -13.87 -20.23 6.75
N PHE A 63 -14.72 -19.77 7.67
CA PHE A 63 -14.31 -18.88 8.76
C PHE A 63 -13.58 -19.59 9.90
N THR A 64 -13.87 -20.87 10.16
CA THR A 64 -13.23 -21.64 11.24
C THR A 64 -12.10 -22.55 10.75
N GLY A 65 -11.96 -22.70 9.43
CA GLY A 65 -10.95 -23.55 8.81
C GLY A 65 -9.53 -23.05 9.09
N THR A 66 -8.69 -23.95 9.58
CA THR A 66 -7.28 -23.68 9.95
C THR A 66 -6.28 -24.10 8.88
N ARG A 67 -6.76 -24.50 7.69
CA ARG A 67 -5.93 -24.93 6.57
C ARG A 67 -6.39 -24.28 5.28
N TRP A 68 -5.42 -23.92 4.45
CA TRP A 68 -5.63 -23.42 3.11
C TRP A 68 -4.91 -24.35 2.12
N VAL A 69 -5.68 -25.19 1.43
CA VAL A 69 -5.18 -26.20 0.50
C VAL A 69 -5.92 -26.06 -0.83
N LEU A 70 -5.22 -25.52 -1.83
CA LEU A 70 -5.74 -25.32 -3.19
C LEU A 70 -5.56 -26.55 -4.09
N ARG A 71 -4.71 -27.50 -3.71
CA ARG A 71 -4.33 -28.66 -4.52
C ARG A 71 -4.89 -29.94 -3.92
N GLY A 72 -5.82 -30.59 -4.63
CA GLY A 72 -6.43 -31.87 -4.25
C GLY A 72 -7.86 -32.01 -4.78
N GLU A 73 -8.43 -33.21 -4.70
CA GLU A 73 -9.83 -33.48 -5.09
C GLU A 73 -10.85 -32.77 -4.20
N ASN A 74 -10.46 -32.40 -2.97
CA ASN A 74 -11.28 -31.66 -2.00
C ASN A 74 -10.51 -30.42 -1.50
N PRO A 75 -10.66 -29.24 -2.13
CA PRO A 75 -9.99 -28.03 -1.68
C PRO A 75 -10.50 -27.60 -0.29
N ILE A 76 -9.59 -27.21 0.60
CA ILE A 76 -9.91 -26.70 1.94
C ILE A 76 -9.57 -25.21 1.97
N LEU A 77 -10.57 -24.35 2.09
CA LEU A 77 -10.42 -22.91 1.93
C LEU A 77 -10.68 -22.15 3.25
N GLY A 78 -9.95 -22.51 4.30
CA GLY A 78 -10.04 -21.80 5.58
C GLY A 78 -9.32 -20.45 5.56
N ILE A 79 -9.98 -19.38 5.98
CA ILE A 79 -9.44 -18.00 5.94
C ILE A 79 -8.41 -17.70 7.04
N LEU A 80 -8.47 -18.43 8.17
CA LEU A 80 -7.67 -18.14 9.37
C LEU A 80 -6.15 -18.16 9.13
N PRO A 81 -5.57 -19.09 8.34
CA PRO A 81 -4.14 -19.06 8.03
C PRO A 81 -3.72 -17.81 7.26
N LEU A 82 -4.57 -17.29 6.38
CA LEU A 82 -4.28 -16.07 5.62
C LEU A 82 -4.32 -14.84 6.52
N VAL A 83 -5.36 -14.73 7.34
CA VAL A 83 -5.50 -13.62 8.31
C VAL A 83 -4.38 -13.66 9.34
N SER A 84 -4.09 -14.84 9.91
CA SER A 84 -3.03 -14.98 10.92
C SER A 84 -1.64 -14.75 10.32
N ALA A 85 -1.38 -15.16 9.08
CA ALA A 85 -0.14 -14.83 8.38
C ALA A 85 0.00 -13.31 8.19
N THR A 86 -1.03 -12.63 7.70
CA THR A 86 -1.01 -11.16 7.54
C THR A 86 -0.78 -10.45 8.87
N LEU A 87 -1.53 -10.81 9.92
CA LEU A 87 -1.37 -10.21 11.24
C LEU A 87 0.04 -10.45 11.82
N THR A 88 0.57 -11.66 11.66
CA THR A 88 1.92 -11.99 12.13
C THR A 88 2.97 -11.14 11.41
N VAL A 89 2.87 -11.02 10.08
CA VAL A 89 3.77 -10.16 9.30
C VAL A 89 3.65 -8.72 9.77
N THR A 90 2.44 -8.17 9.88
CA THR A 90 2.23 -6.80 10.35
C THR A 90 2.87 -6.55 11.72
N ILE A 91 2.62 -7.42 12.69
CA ILE A 91 3.14 -7.26 14.06
C ILE A 91 4.67 -7.35 14.07
N VAL A 92 5.24 -8.39 13.45
CA VAL A 92 6.69 -8.60 13.48
C VAL A 92 7.42 -7.50 12.68
N SER A 93 6.87 -7.07 11.54
CA SER A 93 7.41 -5.93 10.80
C SER A 93 7.34 -4.64 11.60
N ALA A 94 6.24 -4.38 12.32
CA ALA A 94 6.11 -3.20 13.18
C ALA A 94 7.12 -3.23 14.34
N LEU A 95 7.35 -4.40 14.95
CA LEU A 95 8.37 -4.56 16.00
C LEU A 95 9.79 -4.25 15.52
N VAL A 96 10.08 -4.41 14.22
CA VAL A 96 11.37 -4.03 13.63
C VAL A 96 11.36 -2.56 13.24
N ALA A 97 10.34 -2.13 12.51
CA ALA A 97 10.31 -0.83 11.87
C ALA A 97 10.06 0.32 12.84
N ILE A 98 9.16 0.14 13.81
CA ILE A 98 8.81 1.21 14.74
C ILE A 98 10.04 1.62 15.55
N PRO A 99 10.74 0.73 16.29
CA PRO A 99 11.88 1.15 17.09
C PRO A 99 13.00 1.78 16.26
N ILE A 100 13.32 1.19 15.10
CA ILE A 100 14.42 1.67 14.25
C ILE A 100 14.05 2.99 13.56
N GLY A 101 12.85 3.08 13.00
CA GLY A 101 12.36 4.28 12.30
C GLY A 101 12.17 5.46 13.26
N THR A 102 11.61 5.23 14.44
CA THR A 102 11.48 6.30 15.45
C THR A 102 12.84 6.74 15.98
N ALA A 103 13.76 5.80 16.24
CA ALA A 103 15.12 6.15 16.67
C ALA A 103 15.88 6.95 15.59
N ALA A 104 15.71 6.57 14.32
CA ALA A 104 16.28 7.32 13.20
C ALA A 104 15.69 8.74 13.15
N ALA A 105 14.37 8.90 13.25
CA ALA A 105 13.71 10.20 13.26
C ALA A 105 14.22 11.10 14.39
N VAL A 106 14.21 10.60 15.63
CA VAL A 106 14.71 11.34 16.81
C VAL A 106 16.17 11.74 16.63
N TYR A 107 17.01 10.85 16.11
CA TYR A 107 18.40 11.17 15.85
C TYR A 107 18.55 12.26 14.77
N LEU A 108 17.80 12.16 13.68
CA LEU A 108 17.83 13.11 12.57
C LEU A 108 17.27 14.50 12.93
N SER A 109 16.31 14.57 13.85
CA SER A 109 15.67 15.82 14.28
C SER A 109 16.46 16.54 15.38
N GLU A 110 16.92 15.81 16.40
CA GLU A 110 17.49 16.41 17.61
C GLU A 110 19.02 16.39 17.67
N TYR A 111 19.66 15.37 17.08
CA TYR A 111 21.08 15.09 17.33
C TYR A 111 21.98 15.18 16.09
N ALA A 112 21.40 15.08 14.88
CA ALA A 112 22.18 15.02 13.66
C ALA A 112 22.78 16.38 13.30
N SER A 113 24.12 16.44 13.21
CA SER A 113 24.81 17.55 12.57
C SER A 113 24.48 17.63 11.07
N ASP A 114 24.65 18.80 10.46
CA ASP A 114 24.36 19.02 9.04
C ASP A 114 25.01 17.99 8.12
N ARG A 115 26.25 17.59 8.43
CA ARG A 115 26.97 16.57 7.68
C ARG A 115 26.31 15.19 7.80
N MET A 116 25.87 14.80 8.99
CA MET A 116 25.20 13.52 9.18
C MET A 116 23.84 13.49 8.50
N ARG A 117 23.08 14.60 8.60
CA ARG A 117 21.79 14.76 7.92
C ARG A 117 21.93 14.61 6.40
N SER A 118 22.99 15.16 5.82
CA SER A 118 23.28 15.07 4.39
C SER A 118 23.61 13.65 3.89
N VAL A 119 23.90 12.70 4.79
CA VAL A 119 24.18 11.29 4.45
C VAL A 119 22.98 10.40 4.78
N LEU A 120 22.39 10.56 5.96
CA LEU A 120 21.32 9.69 6.42
C LEU A 120 20.00 9.91 5.67
N LYS A 121 19.64 11.17 5.33
CA LYS A 121 18.41 11.43 4.56
C LYS A 121 18.44 10.77 3.18
N PRO A 122 19.48 10.95 2.35
CA PRO A 122 19.56 10.23 1.08
C PRO A 122 19.60 8.70 1.25
N ALA A 123 20.22 8.18 2.30
CA ALA A 123 20.23 6.73 2.55
C ALA A 123 18.83 6.18 2.83
N LEU A 124 18.00 6.89 3.60
CA LEU A 124 16.60 6.53 3.85
C LEU A 124 15.76 6.64 2.56
N GLU A 125 15.99 7.65 1.73
CA GLU A 125 15.34 7.79 0.42
C GLU A 125 15.72 6.64 -0.54
N ILE A 126 17.00 6.26 -0.55
CA ILE A 126 17.48 5.11 -1.35
C ILE A 126 16.80 3.82 -0.87
N LEU A 127 16.73 3.60 0.45
CA LEU A 127 16.02 2.44 1.01
C LEU A 127 14.54 2.43 0.59
N ALA A 128 13.86 3.59 0.61
CA ALA A 128 12.47 3.70 0.17
C ALA A 128 12.29 3.44 -1.34
N GLY A 129 13.32 3.72 -2.14
CA GLY A 129 13.32 3.53 -3.59
C GLY A 129 13.61 2.11 -4.07
N ILE A 130 13.98 1.17 -3.17
CA ILE A 130 14.25 -0.22 -3.56
C ILE A 130 12.94 -0.91 -3.98
N PRO A 131 12.88 -1.54 -5.18
CA PRO A 131 11.69 -2.27 -5.60
C PRO A 131 11.33 -3.40 -4.63
N THR A 132 10.04 -3.55 -4.31
CA THR A 132 9.55 -4.55 -3.34
C THR A 132 9.95 -5.99 -3.69
N VAL A 133 10.06 -6.31 -4.99
CA VAL A 133 10.54 -7.62 -5.47
C VAL A 133 11.99 -7.92 -5.05
N VAL A 134 12.84 -6.89 -4.94
CA VAL A 134 14.23 -7.05 -4.52
C VAL A 134 14.29 -7.48 -3.06
N TYR A 135 13.48 -6.87 -2.19
CA TYR A 135 13.36 -7.30 -0.79
C TYR A 135 12.89 -8.75 -0.66
N GLY A 136 11.90 -9.16 -1.47
CA GLY A 136 11.42 -10.55 -1.49
C GLY A 136 12.51 -11.53 -1.91
N PHE A 137 13.27 -11.21 -2.95
CA PHE A 137 14.39 -12.05 -3.39
C PHE A 137 15.52 -12.08 -2.37
N PHE A 138 15.83 -10.95 -1.75
CA PHE A 138 16.86 -10.84 -0.72
C PHE A 138 16.49 -11.65 0.54
N ALA A 139 15.21 -11.67 0.90
CA ALA A 139 14.68 -12.52 1.95
C ALA A 139 15.02 -14.00 1.70
N LEU A 140 14.80 -14.48 0.47
CA LEU A 140 14.95 -15.88 0.11
C LEU A 140 16.41 -16.30 -0.07
N VAL A 141 17.22 -15.45 -0.69
CA VAL A 141 18.60 -15.81 -1.08
C VAL A 141 19.62 -15.54 0.01
N TYR A 142 19.40 -14.50 0.83
CA TYR A 142 20.36 -14.09 1.85
C TYR A 142 19.83 -14.29 3.27
N LEU A 143 18.64 -13.73 3.58
CA LEU A 143 18.16 -13.74 4.96
C LEU A 143 17.76 -15.14 5.44
N THR A 144 16.98 -15.89 4.65
CA THR A 144 16.54 -17.24 5.04
C THR A 144 17.72 -18.19 5.25
N PRO A 145 18.71 -18.30 4.34
CA PRO A 145 19.89 -19.13 4.58
C PRO A 145 20.71 -18.68 5.79
N TRP A 146 20.81 -17.37 6.03
CA TRP A 146 21.48 -16.85 7.21
C TRP A 146 20.77 -17.27 8.52
N LEU A 147 19.44 -17.17 8.57
CA LEU A 147 18.65 -17.66 9.71
C LEU A 147 18.81 -19.18 9.90
N GLN A 148 18.85 -19.96 8.82
CA GLN A 148 19.11 -21.40 8.89
C GLN A 148 20.50 -21.72 9.46
N GLN A 149 21.54 -20.95 9.12
CA GLN A 149 22.88 -21.10 9.68
C GLN A 149 22.93 -20.80 11.18
N LEU A 150 22.07 -19.91 11.68
CA LEU A 150 21.91 -19.67 13.12
C LEU A 150 21.20 -20.81 13.86
N GLY A 151 20.84 -21.90 13.17
CA GLY A 151 20.14 -23.04 13.75
C GLY A 151 18.63 -22.83 13.88
N LEU A 152 18.09 -21.75 13.30
CA LEU A 152 16.65 -21.56 13.21
C LEU A 152 16.14 -22.48 12.10
N GLY A 153 15.38 -23.51 12.46
CA GLY A 153 14.80 -24.50 11.53
C GLY A 153 13.70 -23.94 10.62
N VAL A 154 13.97 -22.81 9.94
CA VAL A 154 13.03 -22.12 9.07
C VAL A 154 13.03 -22.73 7.67
N SER A 155 11.85 -22.84 7.08
CA SER A 155 11.66 -23.24 5.68
C SER A 155 12.16 -22.16 4.72
N LEU A 156 12.39 -22.53 3.44
CA LEU A 156 12.78 -21.59 2.39
C LEU A 156 11.81 -20.40 2.30
N PHE A 157 10.51 -20.71 2.26
CA PHE A 157 9.44 -19.72 2.41
C PHE A 157 9.00 -19.71 3.87
N ASN A 158 9.35 -18.67 4.61
CA ASN A 158 8.98 -18.54 6.01
C ASN A 158 8.53 -17.11 6.33
N LEU A 159 7.67 -17.00 7.35
CA LEU A 159 7.08 -15.75 7.79
C LEU A 159 8.11 -14.80 8.40
N LEU A 160 9.12 -15.32 9.10
CA LEU A 160 10.10 -14.50 9.81
C LEU A 160 10.93 -13.65 8.82
N SER A 161 11.50 -14.28 7.80
CA SER A 161 12.27 -13.59 6.76
C SER A 161 11.43 -12.54 6.04
N ALA A 162 10.20 -12.89 5.68
CA ALA A 162 9.27 -11.96 5.04
C ALA A 162 8.98 -10.76 5.94
N SER A 163 8.69 -11.00 7.22
CA SER A 163 8.34 -9.95 8.19
C SER A 163 9.51 -9.01 8.47
N VAL A 164 10.73 -9.54 8.59
CA VAL A 164 11.93 -8.71 8.81
C VAL A 164 12.20 -7.84 7.59
N MET A 165 12.13 -8.40 6.38
CA MET A 165 12.36 -7.62 5.15
C MET A 165 11.29 -6.56 4.93
N VAL A 166 10.01 -6.87 5.20
CA VAL A 166 8.93 -5.88 5.19
C VAL A 166 9.17 -4.81 6.25
N GLY A 167 9.63 -5.19 7.44
CA GLY A 167 10.02 -4.26 8.50
C GLY A 167 11.08 -3.27 8.03
N ILE A 168 12.14 -3.77 7.39
CA ILE A 168 13.22 -2.91 6.83
C ILE A 168 12.68 -1.96 5.75
N MET A 169 11.84 -2.47 4.86
CA MET A 169 11.24 -1.70 3.78
C MET A 169 10.41 -0.51 4.29
N ILE A 170 9.72 -0.66 5.42
CA ILE A 170 8.87 0.41 5.97
C ILE A 170 9.62 1.34 6.95
N ILE A 171 10.90 1.11 7.27
CA ILE A 171 11.71 1.99 8.14
C ILE A 171 11.70 3.45 7.62
N PRO A 172 11.95 3.74 6.33
CA PRO A 172 11.96 5.12 5.85
C PRO A 172 10.60 5.81 6.00
N MET A 173 9.51 5.06 5.80
CA MET A 173 8.16 5.56 6.00
C MET A 173 7.91 5.93 7.46
N VAL A 174 8.26 5.04 8.40
CA VAL A 174 8.13 5.31 9.85
C VAL A 174 8.99 6.51 10.25
N SER A 175 10.23 6.57 9.77
CA SER A 175 11.15 7.67 10.09
C SER A 175 10.65 9.01 9.53
N SER A 176 10.13 9.05 8.31
CA SER A 176 9.60 10.28 7.71
C SER A 176 8.38 10.77 8.48
N ILE A 177 7.41 9.88 8.75
CA ILE A 177 6.20 10.24 9.50
C ILE A 177 6.55 10.72 10.91
N SER A 178 7.56 10.12 11.55
CA SER A 178 7.98 10.49 12.90
C SER A 178 8.85 11.75 12.94
N GLU A 179 9.58 12.09 11.87
CA GLU A 179 10.33 13.37 11.77
C GLU A 179 9.37 14.54 11.49
N ASP A 180 8.27 14.29 10.77
CA ASP A 180 7.25 15.29 10.42
C ASP A 180 6.22 15.57 11.53
N ALA A 181 6.10 14.68 12.53
CA ALA A 181 5.12 14.74 13.63
C ALA A 181 5.60 15.59 14.82
#